data_AF-A0A9C8FWP2-F1
#
_entry.id   AF-A0A9C8FWP2-F1
#
_cell.length_a   1.000
_cell.length_b   1.000
_cell.length_c   1.000
_cell.angle_alpha   90.00
_cell.angle_beta   90.00
_cell.angle_gamma   90.00
#
_symmetry.space_group_name_H-M   'P 1'
#
loop_
_entity.id
_entity.type
_entity.pdbx_description
1 polymer ?
#
loop_
_entity_poly.entity_id
_entity_poly.type
_entity_poly.pdbx_seq_one_letter_code
_entity_poly.pdbx_strand_id
1 'polypeptide(L)'
;MMLITVPKALREKLGEEGANCLVDLLNFQAQNSDNSITTFVEEKFERRLSEELSKLRIEMHKNQAATIRWMFVFWVGQIGALLGILVAFFS
;
A
#
# COMPACT_ATOMS: atom_id res chain seq x y z
N MET A 1 23.47 -22.92 -9.51
CA MET A 1 23.00 -23.85 -8.48
C MET A 1 23.68 -23.46 -7.18
N MET A 2 22.94 -22.93 -6.20
CA MET A 2 23.49 -22.50 -4.91
C MET A 2 23.46 -23.67 -3.94
N LEU A 3 24.57 -24.40 -3.80
CA LEU A 3 24.71 -25.49 -2.84
C LEU A 3 25.00 -24.89 -1.47
N ILE A 4 24.00 -24.88 -0.58
CA ILE A 4 24.22 -24.49 0.82
C ILE A 4 24.84 -25.70 1.53
N THR A 5 26.13 -25.61 1.84
CA THR A 5 26.83 -26.65 2.60
C THR A 5 26.85 -26.30 4.07
N VAL A 6 26.60 -27.28 4.94
CA VAL A 6 26.60 -27.08 6.39
C VAL A 6 28.04 -26.92 6.90
N PRO A 7 28.35 -25.86 7.66
CA PRO A 7 29.66 -25.65 8.27
C PRO A 7 30.08 -26.83 9.17
N LYS A 8 31.38 -27.19 9.14
CA LYS A 8 31.92 -28.35 9.87
C LYS A 8 31.58 -28.38 11.37
N ALA A 9 31.55 -27.21 12.03
CA ALA A 9 31.19 -27.09 13.43
C ALA A 9 29.76 -27.57 13.74
N LEU A 10 28.82 -27.38 12.81
CA LEU A 10 27.44 -27.86 12.95
C LEU A 10 27.35 -29.35 12.62
N ARG A 11 28.12 -29.82 11.62
CA ARG A 11 28.20 -31.24 11.25
C ARG A 11 28.76 -32.13 12.37
N GLU A 12 29.75 -31.62 13.10
CA GLU A 12 30.35 -32.31 14.23
C GLU A 12 29.40 -32.39 15.44
N LYS A 13 28.55 -31.38 15.65
CA LYS A 13 27.55 -31.35 16.74
C LYS A 13 26.29 -32.16 16.44
N LEU A 14 25.89 -32.23 15.18
CA LEU A 14 24.66 -32.89 14.73
C LEU A 14 24.89 -34.32 14.21
N GLY A 15 26.15 -34.70 14.02
CA GLY A 15 26.51 -35.93 13.34
C GLY A 15 26.32 -35.85 11.82
N GLU A 16 26.95 -36.79 11.12
CA GLU A 16 26.92 -36.89 9.65
C GLU A 16 25.50 -37.00 9.10
N GLU A 17 24.64 -37.81 9.73
CA GLU A 17 23.25 -37.98 9.29
C GLU A 17 22.38 -36.75 9.57
N GLY A 18 22.55 -36.11 10.72
CA GLY A 18 21.80 -34.89 11.07
C GLY A 18 22.17 -33.72 10.17
N ALA A 19 23.44 -33.59 9.79
CA ALA A 19 23.89 -32.58 8.84
C ALA A 19 23.31 -32.80 7.44
N ASN A 20 23.26 -34.05 6.96
CA ASN A 20 22.67 -34.37 5.65
C ASN A 20 21.16 -34.10 5.64
N CYS A 21 20.44 -34.47 6.71
CA CYS A 21 19.01 -34.17 6.83
C CYS A 21 18.73 -32.65 6.84
N LEU A 22 19.58 -31.86 7.52
CA LEU A 22 19.47 -30.39 7.47
C LEU A 22 19.76 -29.84 6.07
N VAL A 23 20.73 -30.39 5.35
CA VAL A 23 21.01 -30.00 3.95
C VAL A 23 19.80 -30.30 3.07
N ASP A 24 19.17 -31.47 3.23
CA ASP A 24 17.98 -31.84 2.45
C ASP A 24 16.79 -30.92 2.75
N LEU A 25 16.55 -30.59 4.01
CA LEU A 25 15.49 -29.64 4.42
C LEU A 25 15.75 -28.22 3.93
N LEU A 26 17.00 -27.74 4.00
CA LEU A 26 17.38 -26.41 3.53
C LEU A 26 17.32 -26.33 1.99
N ASN A 27 17.73 -27.38 1.28
CA ASN A 27 17.60 -27.45 -0.18
C ASN A 27 16.13 -27.53 -0.60
N PHE A 28 15.29 -28.30 0.12
CA PHE A 28 13.85 -28.36 -0.10
C PHE A 28 13.19 -26.99 0.13
N GLN A 29 13.57 -26.28 1.20
CA GLN A 29 13.03 -24.95 1.51
C GLN A 29 13.51 -23.90 0.50
N ALA A 30 14.80 -23.89 0.14
CA ALA A 30 15.35 -22.96 -0.85
C ALA A 30 14.69 -23.14 -2.22
N GLN A 31 14.42 -24.39 -2.62
CA GLN A 31 13.78 -24.71 -3.88
C GLN A 31 12.26 -24.39 -3.90
N ASN A 32 11.60 -24.37 -2.74
CA ASN A 32 10.18 -23.99 -2.61
C ASN A 32 9.93 -22.50 -2.33
N SER A 33 10.94 -21.75 -1.85
CA SER A 33 10.78 -20.36 -1.40
C SER A 33 10.98 -19.30 -2.49
N ASP A 34 11.65 -19.64 -3.60
CA ASP A 34 11.94 -18.66 -4.65
C ASP A 34 10.77 -18.37 -5.60
N ASN A 35 9.79 -19.28 -5.73
CA ASN A 35 8.73 -19.13 -6.75
C ASN A 35 7.32 -18.87 -6.21
N SER A 36 7.08 -19.07 -4.90
CA SER A 36 5.72 -19.02 -4.35
C SER A 36 5.43 -17.77 -3.52
N ILE A 37 6.46 -17.19 -2.89
CA ILE A 37 6.29 -16.04 -2.00
C ILE A 37 6.30 -14.72 -2.79
N THR A 38 7.17 -14.61 -3.80
CA THR A 38 7.28 -13.41 -4.64
C THR A 38 5.99 -13.15 -5.42
N THR A 39 5.45 -14.18 -6.10
CA THR A 39 4.23 -14.05 -6.90
C THR A 39 2.98 -13.79 -6.05
N PHE A 40 2.86 -14.44 -4.89
CA PHE A 40 1.73 -14.22 -3.99
C PHE A 40 1.75 -12.84 -3.33
N VAL A 41 2.94 -12.32 -3.01
CA VAL A 41 3.09 -10.97 -2.50
C VAL A 41 2.84 -9.96 -3.61
N GLU A 42 3.39 -10.14 -4.82
CA GLU A 42 3.15 -9.27 -5.97
C GLU A 42 1.66 -9.18 -6.32
N GLU A 43 0.98 -10.30 -6.53
CA GLU A 43 -0.43 -10.30 -6.94
C GLU A 43 -1.35 -9.68 -5.87
N LYS A 44 -1.08 -9.98 -4.59
CA LYS A 44 -1.87 -9.42 -3.48
C LYS A 44 -1.55 -7.94 -3.24
N PHE A 45 -0.31 -7.52 -3.48
CA PHE A 45 0.13 -6.14 -3.33
C PHE A 45 -0.34 -5.27 -4.48
N GLU A 46 -0.27 -5.74 -5.73
CA GLU A 46 -0.85 -5.07 -6.91
C GLU A 46 -2.35 -4.88 -6.75
N ARG A 47 -3.08 -5.94 -6.34
CA ARG A 47 -4.53 -5.83 -6.15
C ARG A 47 -4.87 -4.84 -5.05
N ARG A 48 -4.17 -4.88 -3.90
CA ARG A 48 -4.40 -3.92 -2.81
C ARG A 48 -4.00 -2.50 -3.18
N LEU A 49 -2.87 -2.30 -3.87
CA LEU A 49 -2.47 -0.97 -4.33
C LEU A 49 -3.44 -0.41 -5.35
N SER A 50 -3.92 -1.21 -6.30
CA SER A 50 -4.92 -0.77 -7.28
C SER A 50 -6.24 -0.38 -6.61
N GLU A 51 -6.70 -1.19 -5.64
CA GLU A 51 -7.90 -0.88 -4.85
C GLU A 51 -7.73 0.38 -4.00
N GLU A 52 -6.61 0.54 -3.30
CA GLU A 52 -6.32 1.72 -2.48
C GLU A 52 -6.13 2.99 -3.33
N LEU A 53 -5.44 2.90 -4.47
CA LEU A 53 -5.28 4.02 -5.41
C LEU A 53 -6.62 4.43 -6.02
N SER A 54 -7.49 3.47 -6.34
CA SER A 54 -8.83 3.75 -6.85
C SER A 54 -9.70 4.44 -5.79
N LYS A 55 -9.66 3.97 -4.54
CA LYS A 55 -10.35 4.62 -3.42
C LYS A 55 -9.83 6.03 -3.17
N LEU A 56 -8.52 6.23 -3.13
CA LEU A 56 -7.90 7.55 -2.95
C LEU A 56 -8.29 8.52 -4.06
N ARG A 57 -8.34 8.06 -5.32
CA ARG A 57 -8.81 8.86 -6.46
C ARG A 57 -10.27 9.27 -6.28
N ILE A 58 -11.14 8.35 -5.86
CA ILE A 58 -12.57 8.63 -5.63
C ILE A 58 -12.75 9.63 -4.49
N GLU A 59 -12.01 9.47 -3.39
CA GLU A 59 -12.07 10.39 -2.24
C GLU A 59 -11.59 11.79 -2.61
N MET A 60 -10.52 11.91 -3.41
CA MET A 60 -10.07 13.20 -3.94
C MET A 60 -11.14 13.89 -4.79
N HIS A 61 -11.79 13.18 -5.71
CA HIS A 61 -12.84 13.76 -6.55
C HIS A 61 -14.07 14.19 -5.74
N LYS A 62 -14.45 13.43 -4.71
CA LYS A 62 -15.57 13.77 -3.83
C LYS A 62 -15.28 15.04 -3.01
N ASN A 63 -14.04 15.20 -2.55
CA ASN A 63 -13.66 16.36 -1.75
C ASN A 63 -13.64 17.66 -2.58
N GLN A 64 -13.24 17.59 -3.85
CA GLN A 64 -13.29 18.74 -4.76
C GLN A 64 -14.72 19.24 -5.00
N ALA A 65 -15.69 18.34 -5.20
CA ALA A 65 -17.09 18.70 -5.42
C ALA A 65 -17.72 19.38 -4.18
N ALA A 66 -17.35 18.96 -2.98
CA ALA A 66 -17.81 19.56 -1.73
C ALA A 66 -17.24 20.97 -1.54
N THR A 67 -15.94 21.16 -1.78
CA THR A 67 -15.28 22.47 -1.69
C THR A 67 -15.88 23.47 -2.68
N ILE A 68 -16.09 23.06 -3.93
CA ILE A 68 -16.72 23.92 -4.95
C ILE A 68 -18.14 24.32 -4.55
N ARG A 69 -18.94 23.38 -4.03
CA ARG A 69 -20.31 23.66 -3.56
C ARG A 69 -20.34 24.69 -2.42
N TRP A 70 -19.43 24.55 -1.45
CA TRP A 70 -19.33 25.50 -0.34
C TRP A 70 -18.88 26.89 -0.78
N MET A 71 -18.01 26.99 -1.79
CA MET A 71 -17.64 28.29 -2.38
C MET A 71 -18.87 29.01 -2.95
N PHE A 72 -19.81 28.32 -3.62
CA PHE A 72 -21.04 28.94 -4.13
C PHE A 72 -21.97 29.47 -3.04
N VAL A 73 -22.21 28.69 -1.98
CA VAL A 73 -23.05 29.10 -0.84
C VAL A 73 -22.48 30.35 -0.19
N PHE A 74 -21.16 30.38 0.00
CA PHE A 74 -20.46 31.54 0.53
C PHE A 74 -20.56 32.75 -0.40
N TRP A 75 -20.34 32.57 -1.71
CA TRP A 75 -20.42 33.64 -2.71
C TRP A 75 -21.79 34.31 -2.77
N VAL A 76 -22.88 33.56 -2.69
CA VAL A 76 -24.24 34.12 -2.66
C VAL A 76 -24.43 35.01 -1.41
N GLY A 77 -23.90 34.58 -0.26
CA GLY A 77 -23.92 35.38 0.96
C GLY A 77 -23.10 36.68 0.84
N GLN A 78 -21.91 36.62 0.26
CA GLN A 78 -21.07 37.81 0.03
C GLN A 78 -21.73 38.80 -0.94
N ILE A 79 -22.31 38.33 -2.04
CA ILE A 79 -23.05 39.19 -2.97
C ILE A 79 -24.25 39.85 -2.27
N GLY A 80 -25.03 39.09 -1.49
CA GLY A 80 -26.15 39.64 -0.73
C GLY A 80 -25.72 40.71 0.28
N ALA A 81 -24.60 40.49 0.98
CA ALA A 81 -24.04 41.48 1.90
C ALA A 81 -23.56 42.75 1.17
N LEU A 82 -22.83 42.61 0.06
CA LEU A 82 -22.37 43.74 -0.75
C LEU A 82 -23.54 44.55 -1.31
N LEU A 83 -24.58 43.89 -1.83
CA LEU A 83 -25.79 44.55 -2.31
C LEU A 83 -26.55 45.23 -1.16
N GLY A 84 -26.65 44.59 0.01
CA GLY A 84 -27.28 45.17 1.18
C GLY A 84 -26.57 46.44 1.67
N ILE A 85 -25.23 46.42 1.70
CA ILE A 85 -24.42 47.61 2.02
C ILE A 85 -24.63 48.69 0.97
N LEU A 86 -24.56 48.36 -0.32
CA LEU A 86 -24.76 49.34 -1.39
C LEU A 86 -26.14 50.02 -1.29
N VAL A 87 -27.21 49.25 -1.08
CA VAL A 87 -28.58 49.78 -0.90
C VAL A 87 -28.68 50.64 0.36
N ALA A 88 -28.10 50.22 1.48
CA ALA A 88 -28.14 50.99 2.72
C ALA A 88 -27.38 52.33 2.62
N PHE A 89 -26.34 52.41 1.78
CA PHE A 89 -25.59 53.65 1.53
C PHE A 89 -26.16 54.53 0.41
N PHE A 90 -26.95 53.97 -0.52
CA PHE A 90 -27.61 54.71 -1.62
C PHE A 90 -29.09 55.03 -1.36
N SER A 91 -29.64 54.66 -0.20
CA SER A 91 -31.01 54.94 0.25
C SER A 91 -31.10 56.12 1.20
#